data_AF-A0A9E5RIK2-F1
#
_entry.id   AF-A0A9E5RIK2-F1
#
_cell.length_a   1.000
_cell.length_b   1.000
_cell.length_c   1.000
_cell.angle_alpha   90.00
_cell.angle_beta   90.00
_cell.angle_gamma   90.00
#
_symmetry.space_group_name_H-M   'P 1'
#
loop_
_entity.id
_entity.type
_entity.pdbx_description
1 polymer ?
#
loop_
_entity_poly.entity_id
_entity_poly.type
_entity_poly.pdbx_seq_one_letter_code
_entity_poly.pdbx_strand_id
1 'polypeptide(L)'
;MSDNSTPPNNNSVIFIHPDGTTPSHYALARYETAGPDGRINWDRMDSAGSYLSHIGDQLTATSNAGAVVHAYGVKPQAGSYGLDEAGNPIASLSAREGLTDEGMTIMEEAIAAGKATAVINSGFIAEPGTGVFLADVENRGETEAITAEIVESGG
;
A
#
# COMPACT_ATOMS: atom_id res chain seq x y z
N MET A 1 4.75 -6.39 -44.40
CA MET A 1 5.12 -6.49 -42.97
C MET A 1 4.16 -5.62 -42.21
N SER A 2 3.16 -6.24 -41.57
CA SER A 2 2.22 -5.54 -40.68
C SER A 2 2.89 -5.38 -39.32
N ASP A 3 2.99 -4.13 -38.88
CA ASP A 3 3.39 -3.75 -37.52
C ASP A 3 2.43 -4.41 -36.52
N ASN A 4 2.98 -5.24 -35.63
CA ASN A 4 2.28 -5.93 -34.55
C ASN A 4 2.63 -5.32 -33.20
N SER A 5 2.79 -3.99 -33.13
CA SER A 5 2.89 -3.30 -31.86
C SER A 5 1.52 -3.27 -31.18
N THR A 6 1.35 -4.14 -30.19
CA THR A 6 0.32 -3.97 -29.16
C THR A 6 0.45 -2.53 -28.63
N PRO A 7 -0.62 -1.72 -28.64
CA PRO A 7 -0.52 -0.37 -28.09
C PRO A 7 -0.04 -0.45 -26.64
N PRO A 8 0.84 0.46 -26.18
CA PRO A 8 1.24 0.46 -24.78
C PRO A 8 -0.01 0.52 -23.90
N ASN A 9 -0.18 -0.46 -23.03
CA ASN A 9 -1.27 -0.45 -22.05
C ASN A 9 -1.02 0.69 -21.07
N ASN A 10 -1.62 1.86 -21.35
CA ASN A 10 -1.57 3.07 -20.53
C ASN A 10 -2.41 2.95 -19.25
N ASN A 11 -2.23 1.85 -18.51
CA ASN A 11 -2.93 1.59 -17.27
C ASN A 11 -2.17 2.26 -16.12
N SER A 12 -2.91 3.03 -15.31
CA SER A 12 -2.41 3.65 -14.08
C SER A 12 -3.23 3.16 -12.89
N VAL A 13 -2.57 3.04 -11.75
CA VAL A 13 -3.21 2.73 -10.47
C VAL A 13 -2.95 3.90 -9.54
N ILE A 14 -3.99 4.38 -8.86
CA ILE A 14 -3.89 5.37 -7.79
C ILE A 14 -4.46 4.72 -6.54
N PHE A 15 -3.62 4.62 -5.51
CA PHE A 15 -4.01 4.11 -4.19
C PHE A 15 -4.02 5.28 -3.20
N ILE A 16 -5.17 5.50 -2.56
CA ILE A 16 -5.34 6.56 -1.55
C ILE A 16 -5.69 5.88 -0.23
N HIS A 17 -4.80 6.01 0.75
CA HIS A 17 -4.95 5.39 2.05
C HIS A 17 -5.01 6.46 3.16
N PRO A 18 -6.20 6.80 3.65
CA PRO A 18 -6.31 7.64 4.83
C PRO A 18 -6.20 6.78 6.10
N ASP A 19 -5.04 6.85 6.77
CA ASP A 19 -4.74 6.04 7.97
C ASP A 19 -5.81 6.26 9.07
N GLY A 20 -6.14 5.19 9.81
CA GLY A 20 -7.13 5.19 10.89
C GLY A 20 -8.57 5.47 10.47
N THR A 21 -8.86 5.60 9.17
CA THR A 21 -10.17 6.06 8.70
C THR A 21 -11.18 4.91 8.65
N THR A 22 -12.34 5.16 9.23
CA THR A 22 -13.47 4.22 9.32
C THR A 22 -14.70 4.79 8.59
N PRO A 23 -15.75 3.99 8.33
CA PRO A 23 -16.98 4.51 7.73
C PRO A 23 -17.58 5.72 8.46
N SER A 24 -17.44 5.81 9.79
CA SER A 24 -17.92 6.96 10.57
C SER A 24 -17.14 8.25 10.29
N HIS A 25 -15.84 8.16 9.97
CA HIS A 25 -15.04 9.31 9.57
C HIS A 25 -15.52 9.89 8.24
N TYR A 26 -15.80 9.03 7.25
CA TYR A 26 -16.38 9.46 5.98
C TYR A 26 -17.78 10.08 6.15
N ALA A 27 -18.61 9.52 7.05
CA ALA A 27 -19.91 10.10 7.36
C ALA A 27 -19.78 11.51 7.98
N LEU A 28 -18.86 11.69 8.94
CA LEU A 28 -18.60 13.00 9.54
C LEU A 28 -18.09 14.00 8.49
N ALA A 29 -17.13 13.60 7.65
CA ALA A 29 -16.60 14.45 6.59
C ALA A 29 -17.71 14.88 5.61
N ARG A 30 -18.63 13.98 5.26
CA ARG A 30 -19.79 14.32 4.42
C ARG A 30 -20.67 15.38 5.09
N TYR A 31 -21.02 15.18 6.36
CA TYR A 31 -21.90 16.10 7.07
C TYR A 31 -21.29 17.50 7.22
N GLU A 32 -19.99 17.57 7.50
CA GLU A 32 -19.28 18.83 7.67
C GLU A 32 -19.11 19.57 6.33
N THR A 33 -18.70 18.87 5.27
CA THR A 33 -18.36 19.50 3.99
C THR A 33 -19.55 19.77 3.07
N ALA A 34 -20.55 18.88 3.08
CA ALA A 34 -21.64 18.87 2.09
C ALA A 34 -23.04 18.92 2.73
N GLY A 35 -23.13 18.90 4.06
CA GLY A 35 -24.40 18.81 4.79
C GLY A 35 -25.02 17.40 4.76
N PRO A 36 -26.16 17.21 5.46
CA PRO A 36 -26.76 15.89 5.65
C PRO A 36 -27.23 15.20 4.36
N ASP A 37 -27.66 15.97 3.36
CA ASP A 37 -28.13 15.46 2.06
C ASP A 37 -27.04 15.48 0.97
N GLY A 38 -25.85 16.00 1.29
CA GLY A 38 -24.75 16.16 0.37
C GLY A 38 -23.96 14.87 0.11
N ARG A 39 -23.05 14.94 -0.86
CA ARG A 39 -22.12 13.85 -1.21
C ARG A 39 -20.72 14.38 -1.43
N ILE A 40 -19.72 13.67 -0.90
CA ILE A 40 -18.30 13.92 -1.20
C ILE A 40 -17.84 13.06 -2.39
N ASN A 41 -16.65 13.31 -2.92
CA ASN A 41 -16.15 12.60 -4.11
C ASN A 41 -16.09 11.08 -3.91
N TRP A 42 -15.78 10.62 -2.70
CA TRP A 42 -15.80 9.20 -2.32
C TRP A 42 -17.19 8.56 -2.51
N ASP A 43 -18.26 9.31 -2.30
CA ASP A 43 -19.65 8.82 -2.45
C ASP A 43 -20.08 8.67 -3.92
N ARG A 44 -19.24 9.12 -4.86
CA ARG A 44 -19.49 9.05 -6.31
C ARG A 44 -18.83 7.84 -6.97
N MET A 45 -18.06 7.05 -6.22
CA MET A 45 -17.49 5.81 -6.75
C MET A 45 -18.60 4.79 -7.02
N ASP A 46 -18.58 4.16 -8.18
CA ASP A 46 -19.60 3.17 -8.59
C ASP A 46 -19.54 1.88 -7.76
N SER A 47 -18.43 1.64 -7.07
CA SER A 47 -18.17 0.43 -6.30
C SER A 47 -17.60 0.77 -4.92
N ALA A 48 -18.14 0.11 -3.90
CA ALA A 48 -17.67 0.18 -2.53
C ALA A 48 -17.72 -1.21 -1.91
N GLY A 49 -16.74 -1.52 -1.06
CA GLY A 49 -16.63 -2.81 -0.38
C GLY A 49 -16.11 -2.64 1.04
N SER A 50 -16.35 -3.66 1.87
CA SER A 50 -15.73 -3.78 3.18
C SER A 50 -14.69 -4.90 3.12
N TYR A 51 -13.51 -4.66 3.69
CA TYR A 51 -12.47 -5.68 3.83
C TYR A 51 -12.25 -6.02 5.30
N LEU A 52 -11.76 -7.23 5.57
CA LEU A 52 -11.51 -7.73 6.92
C LEU A 52 -10.08 -7.39 7.35
N SER A 53 -9.96 -6.47 8.31
CA SER A 53 -8.68 -5.89 8.77
C SER A 53 -7.87 -6.77 9.72
N HIS A 54 -8.34 -7.98 10.09
CA HIS A 54 -7.55 -8.88 10.93
C HIS A 54 -6.25 -9.26 10.21
N ILE A 55 -5.21 -9.47 11.01
CA ILE A 55 -3.89 -9.94 10.57
C ILE A 55 -3.62 -11.32 11.18
N GLY A 56 -2.44 -11.89 10.94
CA GLY A 56 -2.15 -13.28 11.27
C GLY A 56 -2.28 -13.61 12.76
N ASP A 57 -1.96 -12.66 13.63
CA ASP A 57 -1.83 -12.81 15.08
C ASP A 57 -2.84 -11.98 15.91
N GLN A 58 -3.62 -11.09 15.29
CA GLN A 58 -4.60 -10.27 15.99
C GLN A 58 -5.77 -9.77 15.12
N LEU A 59 -6.89 -9.46 15.76
CA LEU A 59 -8.13 -9.01 15.10
C LEU A 59 -8.05 -7.56 14.58
N THR A 60 -7.21 -6.73 15.18
CA THR A 60 -7.03 -5.33 14.81
C THR A 60 -5.63 -5.14 14.26
N ALA A 61 -5.50 -4.66 13.01
CA ALA A 61 -4.20 -4.37 12.43
C ALA A 61 -3.49 -3.19 13.12
N THR A 62 -2.16 -3.23 13.16
CA THR A 62 -1.30 -2.06 13.35
C THR A 62 -1.12 -1.32 12.02
N SER A 63 -0.70 -0.05 12.04
CA SER A 63 -0.47 0.71 10.79
C SER A 63 0.54 0.03 9.86
N ASN A 64 1.64 -0.51 10.40
CA ASN A 64 2.67 -1.20 9.62
C ASN A 64 2.17 -2.52 9.03
N ALA A 65 1.53 -3.38 9.83
CA ALA A 65 0.98 -4.63 9.32
C ALA A 65 -0.15 -4.40 8.30
N GLY A 66 -0.98 -3.37 8.51
CA GLY A 66 -2.01 -2.95 7.55
C GLY A 66 -1.41 -2.45 6.24
N ALA A 67 -0.31 -1.70 6.29
CA ALA A 67 0.42 -1.29 5.09
C ALA A 67 1.02 -2.47 4.34
N VAL A 68 1.56 -3.48 5.04
CA VAL A 68 2.03 -4.73 4.42
C VAL A 68 0.89 -5.46 3.71
N VAL A 69 -0.31 -5.51 4.30
CA VAL A 69 -1.49 -6.08 3.61
C VAL A 69 -1.76 -5.38 2.29
N HIS A 70 -1.65 -4.05 2.24
CA HIS A 70 -1.89 -3.28 1.02
C HIS A 70 -0.75 -3.39 0.01
N ALA A 71 0.51 -3.41 0.46
CA ALA A 71 1.69 -3.40 -0.39
C ALA A 71 2.05 -4.79 -0.95
N TYR A 72 1.85 -5.85 -0.15
CA TYR A 72 2.22 -7.23 -0.50
C TYR A 72 1.02 -8.14 -0.81
N GLY A 73 -0.21 -7.73 -0.45
CA GLY A 73 -1.41 -8.53 -0.66
C GLY A 73 -1.56 -9.74 0.27
N VAL A 74 -0.80 -9.81 1.36
CA VAL A 74 -0.82 -10.93 2.34
C VAL A 74 -1.01 -10.43 3.77
N LYS A 75 -1.50 -11.30 4.67
CA LYS A 75 -1.70 -10.95 6.09
C LYS A 75 -0.47 -11.31 6.92
N PRO A 76 0.30 -10.33 7.41
CA PRO A 76 1.48 -10.59 8.23
C PRO A 76 1.13 -10.69 9.72
N GLN A 77 2.14 -10.78 10.58
CA GLN A 77 2.09 -10.51 12.01
C GLN A 77 2.11 -9.00 12.33
N ALA A 78 1.72 -8.61 13.55
CA ALA A 78 1.53 -7.21 13.96
C ALA A 78 2.77 -6.32 13.85
N GLY A 79 3.97 -6.90 14.02
CA GLY A 79 5.24 -6.18 13.98
C GLY A 79 5.80 -5.94 12.58
N SER A 80 5.25 -6.59 11.55
CA SER A 80 5.88 -6.63 10.22
C SER A 80 6.02 -5.27 9.55
N TYR A 81 7.16 -5.06 8.91
CA TYR A 81 7.46 -3.99 7.98
C TYR A 81 8.19 -4.60 6.77
N GLY A 82 7.49 -5.43 5.99
CA GLY A 82 8.08 -6.17 4.86
C GLY A 82 8.77 -7.48 5.23
N LEU A 83 9.13 -7.69 6.50
CA LEU A 83 9.77 -8.92 7.00
C LEU A 83 8.82 -9.81 7.85
N ASP A 84 9.10 -11.12 7.85
CA ASP A 84 8.48 -12.12 8.72
C ASP A 84 9.08 -12.13 10.15
N GLU A 85 8.58 -12.99 11.05
CA GLU A 85 9.08 -13.08 12.44
C GLU A 85 10.53 -13.54 12.55
N ALA A 86 11.05 -14.20 11.52
CA ALA A 86 12.44 -14.66 11.45
C ALA A 86 13.36 -13.66 10.73
N GLY A 87 12.83 -12.49 10.32
CA GLY A 87 13.56 -11.46 9.60
C GLY A 87 13.75 -11.74 8.11
N ASN A 88 13.01 -12.70 7.54
CA ASN A 88 13.05 -12.96 6.10
C ASN A 88 12.04 -12.08 5.35
N PRO A 89 12.30 -11.71 4.09
CA PRO A 89 11.33 -11.00 3.26
C PRO A 89 10.00 -11.73 3.14
N ILE A 90 8.90 -10.98 3.18
CA ILE A 90 7.57 -11.54 2.97
C ILE A 90 7.38 -11.94 1.50
N ALA A 91 6.94 -13.18 1.28
CA ALA A 91 6.45 -13.59 -0.02
C ALA A 91 5.12 -12.87 -0.34
N SER A 92 5.15 -11.91 -1.27
CA SER A 92 3.97 -11.20 -1.76
C SER A 92 2.98 -12.16 -2.44
N LEU A 93 1.74 -11.73 -2.61
CA LEU A 93 0.74 -12.54 -3.32
C LEU A 93 1.22 -12.87 -4.75
N SER A 94 1.80 -11.89 -5.45
CA SER A 94 2.41 -12.06 -6.78
C SER A 94 3.51 -13.12 -6.76
N ALA A 95 4.40 -13.10 -5.76
CA ALA A 95 5.46 -14.10 -5.61
C ALA A 95 4.90 -15.51 -5.35
N ARG A 96 3.86 -15.63 -4.51
CA ARG A 96 3.18 -16.90 -4.23
C ARG A 96 2.46 -17.47 -5.45
N GLU A 97 2.08 -16.61 -6.39
CA GLU A 97 1.51 -16.99 -7.69
C GLU A 97 2.59 -17.21 -8.77
N GLY A 98 3.88 -17.01 -8.45
CA GLY A 98 5.01 -17.20 -9.35
C GLY A 98 5.14 -16.10 -10.41
N LEU A 99 4.61 -14.92 -10.15
CA LEU A 99 4.66 -13.77 -11.07
C LEU A 99 5.89 -12.89 -10.87
N THR A 100 6.45 -12.88 -9.66
CA THR A 100 7.56 -12.01 -9.23
C THR A 100 8.47 -12.75 -8.27
N ASP A 101 9.60 -12.14 -7.93
CA ASP A 101 10.47 -12.61 -6.84
C ASP A 101 9.81 -12.37 -5.47
N GLU A 102 10.24 -13.12 -4.45
CA GLU A 102 9.82 -12.91 -3.05
C GLU A 102 10.32 -11.53 -2.55
N GLY A 103 9.57 -10.92 -1.64
CA GLY A 103 9.95 -9.64 -1.05
C GLY A 103 9.52 -8.40 -1.84
N MET A 104 9.00 -8.52 -3.06
CA MET A 104 8.54 -7.35 -3.81
C MET A 104 7.16 -6.86 -3.38
N THR A 105 7.05 -5.57 -3.11
CA THR A 105 5.80 -4.81 -3.03
C THR A 105 5.24 -4.51 -4.41
N ILE A 106 3.96 -4.17 -4.50
CA ILE A 106 3.32 -3.71 -5.74
C ILE A 106 3.99 -2.47 -6.36
N MET A 107 4.65 -1.63 -5.55
CA MET A 107 5.35 -0.44 -6.02
C MET A 107 6.72 -0.79 -6.60
N GLU A 108 7.47 -1.69 -5.97
CA GLU A 108 8.72 -2.23 -6.52
C GLU A 108 8.46 -3.03 -7.79
N GLU A 109 7.36 -3.79 -7.85
CA GLU A 109 6.91 -4.45 -9.09
C GLU A 109 6.66 -3.44 -10.21
N ALA A 110 6.04 -2.29 -9.90
CA ALA A 110 5.81 -1.23 -10.86
C ALA A 110 7.12 -0.57 -11.34
N ILE A 111 8.08 -0.34 -10.42
CA ILE A 111 9.41 0.18 -10.74
C ILE A 111 10.16 -0.80 -11.64
N ALA A 112 10.20 -2.09 -11.28
CA ALA A 112 10.84 -3.14 -12.07
C ALA A 112 10.21 -3.30 -13.47
N ALA A 113 8.90 -3.04 -13.59
CA ALA A 113 8.18 -3.01 -14.86
C ALA A 113 8.39 -1.71 -15.67
N GLY A 114 9.24 -0.78 -15.20
CA GLY A 114 9.54 0.48 -15.87
C GLY A 114 8.38 1.49 -15.86
N LYS A 115 7.47 1.39 -14.90
CA LYS A 115 6.36 2.35 -14.75
C LYS A 115 6.82 3.57 -13.97
N ALA A 116 6.26 4.73 -14.31
CA ALA A 116 6.41 5.91 -13.47
C ALA A 116 5.69 5.67 -12.14
N THR A 117 6.41 5.82 -11.04
CA THR A 117 5.90 5.67 -9.67
C THR A 117 6.05 6.97 -8.88
N ALA A 118 5.18 7.17 -7.91
CA ALA A 118 5.25 8.30 -6.99
C ALA A 118 4.57 7.94 -5.67
N VAL A 119 5.16 8.38 -4.57
CA VAL A 119 4.59 8.29 -3.23
C VAL A 119 4.35 9.72 -2.72
N ILE A 120 3.14 9.98 -2.24
CA ILE A 120 2.73 11.28 -1.72
C ILE A 120 2.16 11.05 -0.32
N ASN A 121 2.73 11.73 0.68
CA ASN A 121 2.41 11.59 2.09
C ASN A 121 2.27 13.01 2.72
N SER A 122 1.34 13.18 3.67
CA SER A 122 1.15 14.46 4.40
C SER A 122 1.88 14.57 5.75
N GLY A 123 2.31 13.46 6.33
CA GLY A 123 3.24 13.32 7.44
C GLY A 123 4.69 13.06 7.01
N PHE A 124 5.37 12.10 7.65
CA PHE A 124 6.77 11.78 7.41
C PHE A 124 6.95 10.57 6.48
N ILE A 125 7.95 10.59 5.60
CA ILE A 125 8.10 9.60 4.51
C ILE A 125 8.29 8.16 5.02
N ALA A 126 8.95 7.99 6.18
CA ALA A 126 9.14 6.68 6.79
C ALA A 126 7.92 6.16 7.57
N GLU A 127 6.83 6.94 7.65
CA GLU A 127 5.60 6.46 8.28
C GLU A 127 5.11 5.20 7.57
N PRO A 128 4.61 4.19 8.32
CA PRO A 128 4.36 2.88 7.74
C PRO A 128 3.33 2.89 6.60
N GLY A 129 2.36 3.82 6.64
CA GLY A 129 1.34 3.95 5.59
C GLY A 129 1.91 4.24 4.20
N THR A 130 3.16 4.70 4.10
CA THR A 130 3.85 4.91 2.82
C THR A 130 5.18 4.19 2.72
N GLY A 131 5.97 4.11 3.79
CA GLY A 131 7.33 3.55 3.69
C GLY A 131 7.36 2.06 3.38
N VAL A 132 6.39 1.26 3.86
CA VAL A 132 6.29 -0.19 3.57
C VAL A 132 6.17 -0.51 2.08
N PHE A 133 5.76 0.45 1.24
CA PHE A 133 5.70 0.25 -0.20
C PHE A 133 7.07 0.29 -0.89
N LEU A 134 8.13 0.71 -0.22
CA LEU A 134 9.45 0.92 -0.83
C LEU A 134 10.61 0.60 0.13
N ALA A 135 10.32 -0.05 1.26
CA ALA A 135 11.29 -0.36 2.30
C ALA A 135 10.86 -1.57 3.14
N ASP A 136 11.84 -2.32 3.62
CA ASP A 136 11.67 -3.48 4.50
C ASP A 136 12.69 -3.45 5.64
N VAL A 137 12.21 -3.46 6.88
CA VAL A 137 13.06 -3.35 8.08
C VAL A 137 12.53 -4.22 9.23
N GLU A 138 13.40 -4.54 10.20
CA GLU A 138 12.99 -5.31 11.38
C GLU A 138 12.05 -4.51 12.28
N ASN A 139 12.31 -3.19 12.41
CA ASN A 139 11.53 -2.32 13.28
C ASN A 139 11.06 -1.05 12.57
N ARG A 140 9.76 -0.79 12.65
CA ARG A 140 9.12 0.44 12.13
C ARG A 140 9.69 1.76 12.68
N GLY A 141 10.51 1.72 13.74
CA GLY A 141 11.20 2.86 14.33
C GLY A 141 12.54 3.19 13.66
N GLU A 142 13.01 2.38 12.71
CA GLU A 142 14.28 2.58 11.98
C GLU A 142 14.13 3.64 10.88
N THR A 143 13.77 4.85 11.29
CA THR A 143 13.36 5.93 10.39
C THR A 143 14.45 6.33 9.40
N GLU A 144 15.72 6.31 9.80
CA GLU A 144 16.84 6.59 8.90
C GLU A 144 17.01 5.51 7.83
N ALA A 145 16.93 4.22 8.19
CA ALA A 145 17.07 3.11 7.26
C ALA A 145 15.94 3.10 6.22
N ILE A 146 14.70 3.21 6.70
CA ILE A 146 13.51 3.32 5.84
C ILE A 146 13.64 4.50 4.86
N THR A 147 14.09 5.66 5.35
CA THR A 147 14.24 6.85 4.49
C THR A 147 15.31 6.62 3.41
N ALA A 148 16.42 5.97 3.75
CA ALA A 148 17.48 5.65 2.80
C ALA A 148 16.96 4.73 1.69
N GLU A 149 16.29 3.63 2.04
CA GLU A 149 15.69 2.69 1.07
C GLU A 149 14.70 3.39 0.13
N ILE A 150 13.83 4.25 0.66
CA ILE A 150 12.87 4.99 -0.17
C ILE A 150 13.59 5.90 -1.17
N VAL A 151 14.66 6.59 -0.77
CA VAL A 151 15.43 7.47 -1.68
C VAL A 151 16.16 6.64 -2.74
N GLU A 152 16.67 5.46 -2.38
CA GLU A 152 17.41 4.57 -3.28
C GLU A 152 16.50 3.80 -4.24
N SER A 153 15.22 3.59 -3.88
CA SER A 153 14.25 2.85 -4.69
C SER A 153 13.91 3.49 -6.05
N GLY A 154 14.10 4.81 -6.20
CA GLY A 154 13.74 5.56 -7.40
C GLY A 154 14.83 5.65 -8.49
N GLY A 155 15.92 4.89 -8.35
CA GLY A 155 17.11 4.92 -9.21
C GLY A 155 16.99 4.18 -10.53
#